data_AF-A0A239LIY2-F1
#
_entry.id   AF-A0A239LIY2-F1
#
_cell.length_a   1.000
_cell.length_b   1.000
_cell.length_c   1.000
_cell.angle_alpha   90.00
_cell.angle_beta   90.00
_cell.angle_gamma   90.00
#
_symmetry.space_group_name_H-M   'P 1'
#
loop_
_entity.id
_entity.type
_entity.pdbx_description
1 polymer ?
#
loop_
_entity_poly.entity_id
_entity_poly.type
_entity_poly.pdbx_seq_one_letter_code
_entity_poly.pdbx_strand_id
1 'polypeptide(L)'
;MRHRPFSQSRARGMGLPEILVGVVIAMIAAIVMLQVFSTAEGFKRSTTGGGDAQINGTIALHTLQRDIRQAGYATGLPSIVGCSLRLSPSVTLPVLAPVIINPQGVPAGDANTDTLLIAYGSAAQLPEGARIFNHVAGQATYTVATPGSFAVGDYAVPQAEARPQACVLAFSTVSSRDLPNSSVGLSIASSTSMKGGTLINLGAQTVIRAYAIRGGALTSCDYLLNDCGAQKNASNQNVWVPIASNVVSLRALYGRDTTTPLDRTIDAYDRTTPSTVCEWAGLGSLRLALVARNEQFEKTNVTTAAPSWAGAASAAIDLSQLPDWQRYRYRLFETTVPLMNMLMPDVPSGC
;
A
#
# COMPACT_ATOMS: atom_id res chain seq x y z
N MET A 1 -9.90 78.87 -57.88
CA MET A 1 -9.46 77.81 -56.96
C MET A 1 -10.18 78.01 -55.63
N ARG A 2 -10.93 77.00 -55.15
CA ARG A 2 -11.69 77.03 -53.89
C ARG A 2 -10.76 76.59 -52.74
N HIS A 3 -10.45 77.47 -51.80
CA HIS A 3 -9.93 77.07 -50.49
C HIS A 3 -11.07 77.10 -49.48
N ARG A 4 -11.48 75.92 -48.99
CA ARG A 4 -12.37 75.80 -47.83
C ARG A 4 -11.54 76.13 -46.57
N PRO A 5 -11.97 77.04 -45.70
CA PRO A 5 -11.32 77.25 -44.41
C PRO A 5 -11.58 76.02 -43.52
N PHE A 6 -10.51 75.51 -42.90
CA PHE A 6 -10.62 74.49 -41.87
C PHE A 6 -11.38 75.07 -40.67
N SER A 7 -12.51 74.46 -40.33
CA SER A 7 -13.21 74.71 -39.07
C SER A 7 -12.31 74.27 -37.92
N GLN A 8 -11.75 75.23 -37.17
CA GLN A 8 -11.11 74.95 -35.89
C GLN A 8 -12.20 74.66 -34.88
N SER A 9 -12.43 73.37 -34.58
CA SER A 9 -13.26 72.98 -33.44
C SER A 9 -12.59 73.49 -32.16
N ARG A 10 -13.26 74.38 -31.42
CA ARG A 10 -12.86 74.73 -30.04
C ARG A 10 -12.88 73.44 -29.21
N ALA A 11 -11.70 72.95 -28.84
CA ALA A 11 -11.57 71.91 -27.84
C ALA A 11 -12.02 72.50 -26.49
N ARG A 12 -13.20 72.10 -26.01
CA ARG A 12 -13.59 72.34 -24.62
C ARG A 12 -12.71 71.44 -23.75
N GLY A 13 -11.90 72.04 -22.86
CA GLY A 13 -11.15 71.29 -21.86
C GLY A 13 -12.10 70.52 -20.94
N MET A 14 -11.68 69.34 -20.48
CA MET A 14 -12.44 68.55 -19.51
C MET A 14 -12.47 69.28 -18.16
N GLY A 15 -13.65 69.36 -17.54
CA GLY A 15 -13.78 69.88 -16.19
C GLY A 15 -13.25 68.89 -15.16
N LEU A 16 -12.90 69.42 -13.97
CA LEU A 16 -12.52 68.64 -12.80
C LEU A 16 -13.56 67.54 -12.45
N PRO A 17 -14.89 67.80 -12.57
CA PRO A 17 -15.91 66.76 -12.37
C PRO A 17 -15.83 65.62 -13.40
N GLU A 18 -15.61 65.90 -14.69
CA GLU A 18 -15.50 64.85 -15.72
C GLU A 18 -14.29 63.93 -15.48
N ILE A 19 -13.15 64.49 -15.05
CA ILE A 19 -11.96 63.68 -14.73
C ILE A 19 -12.19 62.83 -13.49
N LEU A 20 -12.82 63.37 -12.45
CA LEU A 20 -13.14 62.61 -11.24
C LEU A 20 -14.11 61.46 -11.52
N VAL A 21 -15.16 61.69 -12.32
CA VAL A 21 -16.10 60.64 -12.74
C VAL A 21 -15.40 59.59 -13.61
N GLY A 22 -14.54 60.01 -14.55
CA GLY A 22 -13.78 59.10 -15.41
C GLY A 22 -12.87 58.16 -14.61
N VAL A 23 -12.15 58.70 -13.60
CA VAL A 23 -11.29 57.90 -12.71
C VAL A 23 -12.12 56.93 -11.87
N VAL A 24 -13.27 57.37 -11.34
CA VAL A 24 -14.16 56.49 -10.55
C VAL A 24 -14.66 55.32 -11.39
N ILE A 25 -15.10 55.57 -12.64
CA ILE A 25 -15.56 54.50 -13.54
C ILE A 25 -14.42 53.54 -13.87
N ALA A 26 -13.22 54.06 -14.15
CA ALA A 26 -12.04 53.23 -14.41
C ALA A 26 -11.66 52.36 -13.19
N MET A 27 -11.73 52.90 -11.98
CA MET A 27 -11.46 52.13 -10.76
C MET A 27 -12.52 51.06 -10.51
N ILE A 28 -13.81 51.36 -10.73
CA ILE A 28 -14.89 50.37 -10.61
C ILE A 28 -14.67 49.23 -11.62
N ALA A 29 -14.36 49.56 -12.88
CA ALA A 29 -14.08 48.57 -13.92
C ALA A 29 -12.86 47.69 -13.54
N ALA A 30 -11.78 48.29 -13.03
CA ALA A 30 -10.60 47.56 -12.58
C ALA A 30 -10.90 46.62 -11.40
N ILE A 31 -11.70 47.06 -10.42
CA ILE A 31 -12.12 46.22 -9.29
C ILE A 31 -12.95 45.03 -9.78
N VAL A 32 -13.91 45.27 -10.67
CA VAL A 32 -14.74 44.19 -11.25
C VAL A 32 -13.88 43.19 -12.01
N MET A 33 -12.93 43.65 -12.84
CA MET A 33 -11.99 42.76 -13.54
C MET A 33 -11.13 41.94 -12.58
N LEU A 34 -10.60 42.56 -11.52
CA LEU A 34 -9.80 41.87 -10.51
C LEU A 34 -10.63 40.83 -9.75
N GLN A 35 -11.89 41.12 -9.44
CA GLN A 35 -12.81 40.17 -8.81
C GLN A 35 -13.06 38.94 -9.71
N VAL A 36 -13.39 39.16 -10.99
CA VAL A 36 -13.61 38.07 -11.96
C VAL A 36 -12.34 37.24 -12.16
N PHE A 37 -11.18 37.89 -12.24
CA PHE A 37 -9.90 37.19 -12.34
C PHE A 37 -9.60 36.37 -11.08
N SER A 38 -9.83 36.93 -9.89
CA SER A 38 -9.61 36.23 -8.63
C SER A 38 -10.52 35.01 -8.45
N THR A 39 -11.78 35.08 -8.90
CA THR A 39 -12.69 33.93 -8.84
C THR A 39 -12.31 32.87 -9.88
N ALA A 40 -11.93 33.28 -11.08
CA ALA A 40 -11.45 32.37 -12.12
C ALA A 40 -10.18 31.62 -11.70
N GLU A 41 -9.20 32.29 -11.07
CA GLU A 41 -8.01 31.62 -10.52
C GLU A 41 -8.36 30.69 -9.36
N GLY A 42 -9.35 31.03 -8.53
CA GLY A 42 -9.88 30.14 -7.50
C GLY A 42 -10.46 28.85 -8.10
N PHE A 43 -11.32 28.97 -9.10
CA PHE A 43 -11.88 27.81 -9.81
C PHE A 43 -10.79 26.98 -10.49
N LYS A 44 -9.82 27.63 -11.13
CA LYS A 44 -8.68 26.97 -11.77
C LYS A 44 -7.89 26.11 -10.77
N ARG A 45 -7.52 26.64 -9.62
CA ARG A 45 -6.79 25.86 -8.60
C ARG A 45 -7.62 24.72 -8.03
N SER A 46 -8.91 24.97 -7.76
CA SER A 46 -9.82 23.93 -7.26
C SER A 46 -9.99 22.79 -8.27
N THR A 47 -10.11 23.10 -9.57
CA THR A 47 -10.21 22.07 -10.61
C THR A 47 -8.90 21.33 -10.85
N THR A 48 -7.75 22.02 -10.83
CA THR A 48 -6.44 21.37 -10.96
C THR A 48 -6.17 20.45 -9.78
N GLY A 49 -6.33 20.93 -8.54
CA GLY A 49 -6.13 20.10 -7.36
C GLY A 49 -7.14 18.97 -7.21
N GLY A 50 -8.34 19.11 -7.81
CA GLY A 50 -9.30 18.01 -7.95
C GLY A 50 -8.81 16.93 -8.93
N GLY A 51 -8.16 17.34 -10.02
CA GLY A 51 -7.46 16.46 -10.95
C GLY A 51 -6.29 15.73 -10.28
N ASP A 52 -5.47 16.43 -9.52
CA ASP A 52 -4.33 15.85 -8.79
C ASP A 52 -4.78 14.83 -7.74
N ALA A 53 -5.83 15.15 -6.98
CA ALA A 53 -6.43 14.19 -6.03
C ALA A 53 -6.97 12.95 -6.75
N GLN A 54 -7.50 13.09 -7.97
CA GLN A 54 -7.94 11.95 -8.76
C GLN A 54 -6.77 11.09 -9.23
N ILE A 55 -5.70 11.70 -9.75
CA ILE A 55 -4.52 11.01 -10.26
C ILE A 55 -3.77 10.31 -9.12
N ASN A 56 -3.50 11.00 -8.02
CA ASN A 56 -2.79 10.41 -6.89
C ASN A 56 -3.59 9.30 -6.23
N GLY A 57 -4.91 9.47 -6.10
CA GLY A 57 -5.81 8.45 -5.58
C GLY A 57 -5.84 7.19 -6.44
N THR A 58 -5.87 7.32 -7.77
CA THR A 58 -5.83 6.16 -8.67
C THR A 58 -4.46 5.48 -8.69
N ILE A 59 -3.35 6.23 -8.67
CA ILE A 59 -2.00 5.66 -8.56
C ILE A 59 -1.86 4.86 -7.26
N ALA A 60 -2.29 5.43 -6.13
CA ALA A 60 -2.27 4.77 -4.82
C ALA A 60 -3.08 3.46 -4.84
N LEU A 61 -4.33 3.53 -5.32
CA LEU A 61 -5.22 2.39 -5.38
C LEU A 61 -4.68 1.28 -6.30
N HIS A 62 -4.23 1.63 -7.50
CA HIS A 62 -3.72 0.64 -8.45
C HIS A 62 -2.42 -0.02 -7.98
N THR A 63 -1.53 0.74 -7.33
CA THR A 63 -0.29 0.19 -6.77
C THR A 63 -0.61 -0.85 -5.70
N LEU A 64 -1.51 -0.51 -4.76
CA LEU A 64 -1.95 -1.43 -3.72
C LEU A 64 -2.67 -2.64 -4.31
N GLN A 65 -3.62 -2.45 -5.23
CA GLN A 65 -4.34 -3.54 -5.88
C GLN A 65 -3.40 -4.52 -6.58
N ARG A 66 -2.39 -4.02 -7.29
CA ARG A 66 -1.42 -4.86 -8.01
C ARG A 66 -0.66 -5.77 -7.05
N ASP A 67 -0.14 -5.21 -5.97
CA ASP A 67 0.65 -5.96 -4.98
C ASP A 67 -0.25 -6.91 -4.16
N ILE A 68 -1.48 -6.50 -3.81
CA ILE A 68 -2.43 -7.34 -3.07
C ILE A 68 -2.90 -8.53 -3.92
N ARG A 69 -3.08 -8.36 -5.24
CA ARG A 69 -3.42 -9.48 -6.14
C ARG A 69 -2.31 -10.53 -6.22
N GLN A 70 -1.06 -10.13 -5.99
CA GLN A 70 0.09 -11.04 -5.98
C GLN A 70 0.35 -11.63 -4.58
N ALA A 71 -0.17 -10.98 -3.53
CA ALA A 71 0.00 -11.38 -2.14
C ALA A 71 -0.30 -12.87 -1.92
N GLY A 72 0.60 -13.54 -1.20
CA GLY A 72 0.46 -14.95 -0.86
C GLY A 72 1.06 -15.92 -1.87
N TYR A 73 1.47 -15.46 -3.05
CA TYR A 73 2.21 -16.32 -3.98
C TYR A 73 3.51 -16.82 -3.31
N ALA A 74 3.67 -18.14 -3.16
CA ALA A 74 4.75 -18.82 -2.43
C ALA A 74 4.91 -18.48 -0.92
N THR A 75 4.26 -17.42 -0.41
CA THR A 75 4.35 -16.95 0.99
C THR A 75 3.10 -17.27 1.82
N GLY A 76 1.99 -17.63 1.16
CA GLY A 76 0.69 -17.90 1.78
C GLY A 76 0.46 -19.37 2.17
N LEU A 77 1.47 -20.23 2.06
CA LEU A 77 1.30 -21.67 2.26
C LEU A 77 0.92 -21.98 3.71
N PRO A 78 0.04 -22.98 3.95
CA PRO A 78 -0.36 -23.37 5.30
C PRO A 78 0.80 -23.75 6.22
N SER A 79 1.89 -24.20 5.62
CA SER A 79 3.07 -24.66 6.30
C SER A 79 3.87 -23.49 6.93
N ILE A 80 3.86 -22.30 6.31
CA ILE A 80 4.62 -21.11 6.75
C ILE A 80 3.76 -19.89 7.14
N VAL A 81 2.48 -19.85 6.74
CA VAL A 81 1.60 -18.71 7.04
C VAL A 81 1.39 -18.58 8.55
N GLY A 82 1.48 -17.38 9.08
CA GLY A 82 1.39 -17.12 10.52
C GLY A 82 2.72 -17.28 11.27
N CYS A 83 3.79 -17.74 10.62
CA CYS A 83 5.09 -17.92 11.26
C CYS A 83 5.87 -16.60 11.33
N SER A 84 6.71 -16.44 12.35
CA SER A 84 7.70 -15.35 12.36
C SER A 84 8.80 -15.63 11.35
N LEU A 85 9.29 -14.59 10.67
CA LEU A 85 10.32 -14.69 9.65
C LEU A 85 11.51 -13.81 10.01
N ARG A 86 12.66 -14.42 10.24
CA ARG A 86 13.92 -13.71 10.45
C ARG A 86 14.54 -13.40 9.08
N LEU A 87 14.47 -12.13 8.69
CA LEU A 87 15.02 -11.62 7.43
C LEU A 87 16.53 -11.36 7.53
N SER A 88 16.96 -10.81 8.66
CA SER A 88 18.36 -10.54 8.96
C SER A 88 18.59 -10.69 10.48
N PRO A 89 19.84 -10.61 10.98
CA PRO A 89 20.09 -10.65 12.42
C PRO A 89 19.36 -9.55 13.22
N SER A 90 19.04 -8.42 12.59
CA SER A 90 18.41 -7.27 13.24
C SER A 90 16.94 -7.08 12.88
N VAL A 91 16.44 -7.78 11.84
CA VAL A 91 15.08 -7.60 11.33
C VAL A 91 14.33 -8.93 11.39
N THR A 92 13.28 -8.97 12.19
CA THR A 92 12.35 -10.10 12.30
C THR A 92 10.93 -9.61 12.09
N LEU A 93 10.22 -10.27 11.17
CA LEU A 93 8.79 -10.09 11.02
C LEU A 93 8.07 -11.02 12.00
N PRO A 94 7.20 -10.51 12.89
CA PRO A 94 6.51 -11.35 13.85
C PRO A 94 5.58 -12.37 13.19
N VAL A 95 5.00 -12.00 12.05
CA VAL A 95 4.06 -12.84 11.29
C VAL A 95 4.32 -12.65 9.79
N LEU A 96 4.48 -13.76 9.08
CA LEU A 96 4.48 -13.84 7.62
C LEU A 96 3.10 -14.29 7.16
N ALA A 97 2.45 -13.47 6.36
CA ALA A 97 1.19 -13.80 5.71
C ALA A 97 1.05 -13.00 4.40
N PRO A 98 0.11 -13.37 3.52
CA PRO A 98 -0.12 -12.64 2.26
C PRO A 98 -0.31 -11.14 2.48
N VAL A 99 -1.25 -10.78 3.36
CA VAL A 99 -1.53 -9.40 3.74
C VAL A 99 -1.81 -9.30 5.24
N ILE A 100 -1.14 -8.38 5.92
CA ILE A 100 -1.36 -8.06 7.32
C ILE A 100 -1.83 -6.62 7.45
N ILE A 101 -3.00 -6.40 8.06
CA ILE A 101 -3.50 -5.07 8.44
C ILE A 101 -2.93 -4.74 9.81
N ASN A 102 -2.34 -3.56 9.95
CA ASN A 102 -1.72 -3.08 11.19
C ASN A 102 -0.75 -4.10 11.84
N PRO A 103 0.23 -4.62 11.07
CA PRO A 103 1.16 -5.62 11.57
C PRO A 103 1.95 -5.11 12.77
N GLN A 104 2.19 -6.00 13.73
CA GLN A 104 3.17 -5.78 14.78
C GLN A 104 4.55 -5.62 14.14
N GLY A 105 5.26 -4.54 14.48
CA GLY A 105 6.59 -4.27 13.94
C GLY A 105 6.63 -3.36 12.71
N VAL A 106 5.50 -2.81 12.23
CA VAL A 106 5.50 -1.63 11.35
C VAL A 106 5.10 -0.40 12.18
N PRO A 107 5.91 0.68 12.22
CA PRO A 107 5.53 1.93 12.86
C PRO A 107 4.20 2.45 12.35
N ALA A 108 3.34 2.92 13.26
CA ALA A 108 2.09 3.58 12.88
C ALA A 108 2.33 4.71 11.87
N GLY A 109 1.37 4.86 10.95
CA GLY A 109 1.30 6.00 10.03
C GLY A 109 0.67 7.22 10.69
N ASP A 110 0.14 8.10 9.85
CA ASP A 110 -0.69 9.22 10.28
C ASP A 110 -1.91 8.72 11.07
N ALA A 111 -2.42 9.57 11.95
CA ALA A 111 -3.56 9.24 12.80
C ALA A 111 -4.75 8.76 11.96
N ASN A 112 -5.48 7.77 12.47
CA ASN A 112 -6.65 7.21 11.80
C ASN A 112 -6.36 6.56 10.43
N THR A 113 -5.12 6.15 10.17
CA THR A 113 -4.74 5.42 8.95
C THR A 113 -4.20 4.04 9.28
N ASP A 114 -4.46 3.10 8.38
CA ASP A 114 -4.02 1.72 8.51
C ASP A 114 -2.66 1.54 7.84
N THR A 115 -1.89 0.61 8.37
CA THR A 115 -0.68 0.12 7.72
C THR A 115 -0.93 -1.27 7.15
N LEU A 116 -0.30 -1.58 6.03
CA LEU A 116 -0.40 -2.90 5.39
C LEU A 116 0.99 -3.49 5.25
N LEU A 117 1.14 -4.79 5.49
CA LEU A 117 2.32 -5.55 5.12
C LEU A 117 1.90 -6.61 4.12
N ILE A 118 2.55 -6.63 2.96
CA ILE A 118 2.24 -7.53 1.86
C ILE A 118 3.48 -8.38 1.57
N ALA A 119 3.29 -9.68 1.42
CA ALA A 119 4.36 -10.60 1.07
C ALA A 119 3.96 -11.48 -0.12
N TYR A 120 4.83 -11.56 -1.12
CA TYR A 120 4.72 -12.50 -2.23
C TYR A 120 6.09 -12.86 -2.80
N GLY A 121 6.23 -14.10 -3.26
CA GLY A 121 7.39 -14.59 -3.97
C GLY A 121 7.31 -14.35 -5.48
N SER A 122 8.33 -14.83 -6.19
CA SER A 122 8.43 -14.83 -7.65
C SER A 122 8.88 -16.18 -8.19
N ALA A 123 8.81 -17.24 -7.39
CA ALA A 123 9.27 -18.57 -7.78
C ALA A 123 8.46 -19.09 -8.97
N ALA A 124 9.11 -19.43 -10.08
CA ALA A 124 8.42 -19.83 -11.30
C ALA A 124 7.79 -21.23 -11.24
N GLN A 125 8.14 -22.05 -10.23
CA GLN A 125 7.79 -23.47 -10.15
C GLN A 125 7.54 -23.88 -8.68
N LEU A 126 6.53 -24.73 -8.48
CA LEU A 126 6.17 -25.37 -7.19
C LEU A 126 6.03 -24.38 -6.02
N PRO A 127 4.95 -23.57 -6.00
CA PRO A 127 4.71 -22.68 -4.87
C PRO A 127 4.57 -23.43 -3.55
N GLU A 128 4.16 -24.70 -3.57
CA GLU A 128 4.04 -25.60 -2.40
C GLU A 128 5.40 -26.00 -1.78
N GLY A 129 6.51 -25.75 -2.49
CA GLY A 129 7.86 -26.13 -2.07
C GLY A 129 8.26 -27.56 -2.45
N ALA A 130 9.53 -27.90 -2.19
CA ALA A 130 10.11 -29.20 -2.49
C ALA A 130 10.33 -30.01 -1.21
N ARG A 131 9.92 -31.27 -1.20
CA ARG A 131 10.15 -32.16 -0.06
C ARG A 131 11.64 -32.38 0.19
N ILE A 132 12.06 -32.29 1.45
CA ILE A 132 13.43 -32.51 1.91
C ILE A 132 13.60 -33.99 2.28
N PHE A 133 14.35 -34.75 1.47
CA PHE A 133 14.66 -36.16 1.74
C PHE A 133 15.71 -36.33 2.82
N ASN A 134 16.72 -35.46 2.83
CA ASN A 134 17.80 -35.51 3.78
C ASN A 134 18.33 -34.11 4.08
N HIS A 135 18.62 -33.87 5.36
CA HIS A 135 19.30 -32.68 5.88
C HIS A 135 19.79 -33.02 7.29
N VAL A 136 21.00 -32.60 7.65
CA VAL A 136 21.56 -32.77 8.99
C VAL A 136 21.69 -31.41 9.65
N ALA A 137 21.35 -31.31 10.94
CA ALA A 137 21.52 -30.09 11.70
C ALA A 137 22.96 -29.54 11.61
N GLY A 138 23.11 -28.24 11.43
CA GLY A 138 24.39 -27.56 11.23
C GLY A 138 24.89 -27.56 9.79
N GLN A 139 24.24 -28.26 8.86
CA GLN A 139 24.56 -28.19 7.44
C GLN A 139 23.71 -27.12 6.74
N ALA A 140 24.23 -26.62 5.62
CA ALA A 140 23.51 -25.70 4.73
C ALA A 140 23.03 -26.40 3.44
N THR A 141 23.22 -27.71 3.35
CA THR A 141 22.94 -28.50 2.15
C THR A 141 21.74 -29.40 2.38
N TYR A 142 20.78 -29.34 1.47
CA TYR A 142 19.51 -30.05 1.53
C TYR A 142 19.42 -30.98 0.33
N THR A 143 19.06 -32.24 0.54
CA THR A 143 18.66 -33.13 -0.55
C THR A 143 17.15 -33.04 -0.73
N VAL A 144 16.69 -32.61 -1.90
CA VAL A 144 15.28 -32.29 -2.16
C VAL A 144 14.74 -33.04 -3.38
N ALA A 145 13.42 -33.18 -3.45
CA ALA A 145 12.76 -33.88 -4.57
C ALA A 145 12.96 -33.18 -5.93
N THR A 146 12.93 -31.86 -5.95
CA THR A 146 12.93 -31.06 -7.19
C THR A 146 13.99 -29.95 -7.11
N PRO A 147 15.29 -30.30 -7.14
CA PRO A 147 16.38 -29.32 -7.07
C PRO A 147 16.33 -28.30 -8.24
N GLY A 148 15.78 -28.70 -9.39
CA GLY A 148 15.64 -27.86 -10.59
C GLY A 148 14.73 -26.65 -10.41
N SER A 149 13.86 -26.65 -9.40
CA SER A 149 12.95 -25.54 -9.10
C SER A 149 13.60 -24.40 -8.32
N PHE A 150 14.87 -24.54 -7.93
CA PHE A 150 15.67 -23.51 -7.25
C PHE A 150 16.71 -22.96 -8.21
N ALA A 151 16.96 -21.66 -8.24
CA ALA A 151 18.11 -21.04 -8.90
C ALA A 151 19.04 -20.41 -7.86
N VAL A 152 20.33 -20.34 -8.16
CA VAL A 152 21.29 -19.62 -7.30
C VAL A 152 20.87 -18.15 -7.23
N GLY A 153 20.80 -17.60 -6.02
CA GLY A 153 20.28 -16.26 -5.75
C GLY A 153 18.78 -16.20 -5.45
N ASP A 154 18.03 -17.28 -5.60
CA ASP A 154 16.64 -17.34 -5.14
C ASP A 154 16.58 -17.26 -3.61
N TYR A 155 15.54 -16.64 -3.07
CA TYR A 155 15.22 -16.75 -1.66
C TYR A 155 14.51 -18.07 -1.39
N ALA A 156 14.90 -18.75 -0.31
CA ALA A 156 14.30 -20.00 0.11
C ALA A 156 14.15 -20.05 1.63
N VAL A 157 13.11 -20.76 2.06
CA VAL A 157 12.79 -20.97 3.48
C VAL A 157 12.64 -22.46 3.73
N PRO A 158 13.53 -23.07 4.55
CA PRO A 158 13.34 -24.44 4.99
C PRO A 158 12.35 -24.49 6.15
N GLN A 159 11.47 -25.49 6.11
CA GLN A 159 10.54 -25.80 7.18
C GLN A 159 10.67 -27.28 7.55
N ALA A 160 10.68 -27.58 8.84
CA ALA A 160 10.69 -28.95 9.34
C ALA A 160 9.37 -29.68 9.06
N GLU A 161 9.40 -31.02 9.08
CA GLU A 161 8.25 -31.89 8.84
C GLU A 161 7.05 -31.56 9.75
N ALA A 162 7.32 -31.38 11.05
CA ALA A 162 6.33 -30.89 11.99
C ALA A 162 6.47 -29.36 12.12
N ARG A 163 5.38 -28.63 11.93
CA ARG A 163 5.33 -27.19 12.20
C ARG A 163 5.56 -26.93 13.70
N PRO A 164 6.63 -26.25 14.09
CA PRO A 164 6.91 -26.01 15.51
C PRO A 164 5.89 -25.02 16.11
N GLN A 165 5.55 -25.20 17.40
CA GLN A 165 4.63 -24.31 18.12
C GLN A 165 5.13 -22.86 18.13
N ALA A 166 6.44 -22.65 18.33
CA ALA A 166 7.10 -21.39 18.00
C ALA A 166 7.56 -21.47 16.54
N CYS A 167 6.69 -21.10 15.60
CA CYS A 167 7.05 -21.13 14.19
C CYS A 167 7.98 -19.95 13.85
N VAL A 168 9.28 -20.21 13.84
CA VAL A 168 10.33 -19.26 13.46
C VAL A 168 11.04 -19.77 12.23
N LEU A 169 10.97 -19.01 11.16
CA LEU A 169 11.56 -19.32 9.86
C LEU A 169 12.79 -18.44 9.64
N ALA A 170 13.81 -19.00 9.02
CA ALA A 170 15.00 -18.27 8.60
C ALA A 170 14.91 -18.01 7.10
N PHE A 171 14.95 -16.73 6.73
CA PHE A 171 15.07 -16.32 5.33
C PHE A 171 16.52 -16.56 4.88
N SER A 172 16.71 -17.33 3.82
CA SER A 172 18.05 -17.63 3.28
C SER A 172 18.06 -17.50 1.77
N THR A 173 19.25 -17.34 1.19
CA THR A 173 19.45 -17.40 -0.26
C THR A 173 19.97 -18.76 -0.67
N VAL A 174 19.65 -19.19 -1.90
CA VAL A 174 20.21 -20.39 -2.51
C VAL A 174 21.63 -20.07 -2.98
N SER A 175 22.62 -20.76 -2.41
CA SER A 175 24.05 -20.57 -2.69
C SER A 175 24.57 -21.53 -3.76
N SER A 176 23.98 -22.72 -3.88
CA SER A 176 24.37 -23.72 -4.86
C SER A 176 23.21 -24.66 -5.22
N ARG A 177 23.32 -25.30 -6.39
CA ARG A 177 22.39 -26.33 -6.85
C ARG A 177 23.16 -27.41 -7.60
N ASP A 178 22.90 -28.65 -7.24
CA ASP A 178 23.47 -29.85 -7.85
C ASP A 178 22.33 -30.79 -8.27
N LEU A 179 22.05 -30.84 -9.58
CA LEU A 179 20.98 -31.67 -10.12
C LEU A 179 21.30 -33.18 -10.02
N PRO A 180 22.52 -33.66 -10.39
CA PRO A 180 22.90 -35.06 -10.20
C PRO A 180 22.72 -35.60 -8.77
N ASN A 181 23.06 -34.79 -7.76
CA ASN A 181 22.97 -35.20 -6.35
C ASN A 181 21.67 -34.76 -5.67
N SER A 182 20.70 -34.24 -6.43
CA SER A 182 19.43 -33.71 -5.94
C SER A 182 19.57 -32.74 -4.77
N SER A 183 20.56 -31.87 -4.85
CA SER A 183 20.99 -31.05 -3.72
C SER A 183 20.85 -29.55 -3.98
N VAL A 184 20.42 -28.83 -2.95
CA VAL A 184 20.34 -27.37 -2.89
C VAL A 184 21.11 -26.89 -1.67
N GLY A 185 22.07 -26.00 -1.88
CA GLY A 185 22.79 -25.30 -0.83
C GLY A 185 22.12 -23.97 -0.51
N LEU A 186 21.99 -23.65 0.77
CA LEU A 186 21.56 -22.35 1.27
C LEU A 186 22.76 -21.58 1.81
N SER A 187 22.66 -20.26 1.90
CA SER A 187 23.68 -19.40 2.50
C SER A 187 23.76 -19.52 4.03
N ILE A 188 22.68 -19.96 4.67
CA ILE A 188 22.57 -20.10 6.12
C ILE A 188 22.32 -21.57 6.45
N ALA A 189 23.12 -22.13 7.35
CA ALA A 189 22.90 -23.47 7.87
C ALA A 189 21.73 -23.49 8.85
N SER A 190 20.92 -24.56 8.81
CA SER A 190 19.85 -24.74 9.79
C SER A 190 20.38 -25.40 11.06
N SER A 191 20.06 -24.84 12.22
CA SER A 191 20.45 -25.41 13.52
C SER A 191 19.67 -26.67 13.90
N THR A 192 18.58 -26.97 13.20
CA THR A 192 17.78 -28.18 13.40
C THR A 192 17.73 -29.02 12.12
N SER A 193 17.46 -30.32 12.29
CA SER A 193 17.23 -31.20 11.15
C SER A 193 15.92 -30.83 10.45
N MET A 194 15.97 -30.66 9.13
CA MET A 194 14.82 -30.37 8.28
C MET A 194 14.39 -31.58 7.45
N LYS A 195 14.94 -32.76 7.74
CA LYS A 195 14.57 -34.01 7.08
C LYS A 195 13.06 -34.25 7.20
N GLY A 196 12.42 -34.66 6.09
CA GLY A 196 10.98 -34.89 6.01
C GLY A 196 10.15 -33.63 5.77
N GLY A 197 10.72 -32.45 5.98
CA GLY A 197 10.07 -31.16 5.80
C GLY A 197 10.04 -30.68 4.35
N THR A 198 9.83 -29.37 4.20
CA THR A 198 9.67 -28.73 2.89
C THR A 198 10.63 -27.56 2.76
N LEU A 199 11.33 -27.49 1.64
CA LEU A 199 12.12 -26.34 1.23
C LEU A 199 11.28 -25.51 0.27
N ILE A 200 10.90 -24.30 0.69
CA ILE A 200 10.02 -23.43 -0.08
C ILE A 200 10.88 -22.46 -0.88
N ASN A 201 10.70 -22.42 -2.20
CA ASN A 201 11.31 -21.39 -3.04
C ASN A 201 10.41 -20.16 -3.09
N LEU A 202 10.96 -19.00 -2.74
CA LEU A 202 10.29 -17.70 -2.83
C LEU A 202 10.75 -16.89 -4.06
N GLY A 203 11.75 -17.38 -4.80
CA GLY A 203 12.29 -16.80 -6.03
C GLY A 203 13.24 -15.63 -5.77
N ALA A 204 13.95 -15.20 -6.81
CA ALA A 204 14.92 -14.08 -6.72
C ALA A 204 14.28 -12.70 -6.49
N GLN A 205 13.01 -12.52 -6.84
CA GLN A 205 12.28 -11.24 -6.72
C GLN A 205 11.14 -11.35 -5.70
N THR A 206 11.39 -11.99 -4.56
CA THR A 206 10.48 -11.94 -3.41
C THR A 206 10.28 -10.49 -2.99
N VAL A 207 9.04 -10.13 -2.65
CA VAL A 207 8.67 -8.81 -2.14
C VAL A 207 8.05 -8.98 -0.77
N ILE A 208 8.59 -8.25 0.20
CA ILE A 208 7.96 -8.05 1.50
C ILE A 208 7.90 -6.54 1.73
N ARG A 209 6.72 -5.98 1.55
CA ARG A 209 6.54 -4.52 1.46
C ARG A 209 5.52 -4.04 2.46
N ALA A 210 5.90 -3.03 3.23
CA ALA A 210 5.02 -2.31 4.10
C ALA A 210 4.50 -1.04 3.41
N TYR A 211 3.24 -0.71 3.64
CA TYR A 211 2.57 0.51 3.20
C TYR A 211 2.02 1.26 4.41
N ALA A 212 2.18 2.57 4.42
CA ALA A 212 1.66 3.44 5.45
C ALA A 212 1.40 4.83 4.88
N ILE A 213 0.39 5.52 5.38
CA ILE A 213 0.27 6.96 5.13
C ILE A 213 1.17 7.70 6.10
N ARG A 214 2.03 8.57 5.59
CA ARG A 214 2.97 9.36 6.39
C ARG A 214 3.05 10.76 5.83
N GLY A 215 2.71 11.76 6.63
CA GLY A 215 2.72 13.17 6.21
C GLY A 215 1.75 13.46 5.05
N GLY A 216 0.60 12.79 5.02
CA GLY A 216 -0.40 12.93 3.96
C GLY A 216 0.00 12.34 2.61
N ALA A 217 0.95 11.41 2.58
CA ALA A 217 1.32 10.66 1.38
C ALA A 217 1.28 9.15 1.66
N LEU A 218 0.83 8.36 0.68
CA LEU A 218 1.02 6.91 0.72
C LEU A 218 2.51 6.63 0.48
N THR A 219 3.14 5.98 1.45
CA THR A 219 4.55 5.58 1.40
C THR A 219 4.68 4.06 1.38
N SER A 220 5.77 3.57 0.81
CA SER A 220 6.14 2.16 0.87
C SER A 220 7.56 1.96 1.38
N CYS A 221 7.78 0.83 2.04
CA CYS A 221 9.10 0.40 2.47
C CYS A 221 9.28 -1.10 2.17
N ASP A 222 10.43 -1.44 1.60
CA ASP A 222 10.79 -2.82 1.25
C ASP A 222 11.67 -3.44 2.36
N TYR A 223 11.17 -4.48 3.02
CA TYR A 223 11.84 -5.14 4.15
C TYR A 223 13.09 -5.92 3.74
N LEU A 224 13.26 -6.24 2.45
CA LEU A 224 14.48 -6.89 1.97
C LEU A 224 15.63 -5.90 1.79
N LEU A 225 15.33 -4.60 1.67
CA LEU A 225 16.32 -3.54 1.47
C LEU A 225 16.54 -2.72 2.75
N ASN A 226 15.51 -2.54 3.56
CA ASN A 226 15.55 -1.67 4.72
C ASN A 226 14.87 -2.30 5.95
N ASP A 227 15.27 -1.87 7.14
CA ASP A 227 14.51 -2.13 8.36
C ASP A 227 13.32 -1.17 8.44
N CYS A 228 12.20 -1.57 7.81
CA CYS A 228 10.95 -0.81 7.83
C CYS A 228 10.33 -0.72 9.23
N GLY A 229 10.72 -1.61 10.14
CA GLY A 229 10.14 -1.72 11.48
C GLY A 229 10.75 -0.78 12.51
N ALA A 230 11.95 -0.29 12.26
CA ALA A 230 12.62 0.62 13.18
C ALA A 230 11.94 2.00 13.21
N GLN A 231 11.53 2.44 14.41
CA GLN A 231 10.87 3.74 14.61
C GLN A 231 11.70 4.93 14.07
N LYS A 232 13.04 4.87 14.18
CA LYS A 232 13.95 5.90 13.65
C LYS A 232 13.83 6.08 12.13
N ASN A 233 13.39 5.03 11.41
CA ASN A 233 13.25 5.06 9.96
C ASN A 233 11.88 5.55 9.52
N ALA A 234 10.88 5.62 10.42
CA ALA A 234 9.49 5.95 10.07
C ALA A 234 9.34 7.29 9.33
N SER A 235 10.21 8.27 9.60
CA SER A 235 10.20 9.58 8.91
C SER A 235 11.28 9.71 7.82
N ASN A 236 12.06 8.66 7.56
CA ASN A 236 13.13 8.69 6.57
C ASN A 236 12.57 8.37 5.17
N GLN A 237 12.55 9.37 4.29
CA GLN A 237 11.99 9.24 2.93
C GLN A 237 12.80 8.35 1.99
N ASN A 238 14.05 8.01 2.34
CA ASN A 238 14.84 7.03 1.58
C ASN A 238 14.47 5.58 1.95
N VAL A 239 13.83 5.38 3.10
CA VAL A 239 13.35 4.07 3.59
C VAL A 239 11.86 3.93 3.30
N TRP A 240 11.06 4.92 3.70
CA TRP A 240 9.64 5.05 3.41
C TRP A 240 9.44 5.99 2.24
N VAL A 241 9.51 5.44 1.03
CA VAL A 241 9.46 6.19 -0.22
C VAL A 241 8.02 6.58 -0.55
N PRO A 242 7.71 7.86 -0.83
CA PRO A 242 6.38 8.30 -1.22
C PRO A 242 6.01 7.79 -2.62
N ILE A 243 4.80 7.25 -2.75
CA ILE A 243 4.22 6.75 -4.01
C ILE A 243 3.18 7.74 -4.55
N ALA A 244 2.33 8.25 -3.66
CA ALA A 244 1.24 9.14 -4.02
C ALA A 244 1.02 10.19 -2.92
N SER A 245 1.06 11.45 -3.31
CA SER A 245 0.84 12.58 -2.40
C SER A 245 -0.64 12.87 -2.17
N ASN A 246 -0.94 13.56 -1.08
CA ASN A 246 -2.31 13.93 -0.67
C ASN A 246 -3.25 12.75 -0.48
N VAL A 247 -2.73 11.63 -0.03
CA VAL A 247 -3.52 10.50 0.46
C VAL A 247 -3.55 10.61 1.97
N VAL A 248 -4.74 10.86 2.52
CA VAL A 248 -4.89 11.25 3.94
C VAL A 248 -5.50 10.15 4.82
N SER A 249 -6.12 9.13 4.21
CA SER A 249 -6.63 7.97 4.94
C SER A 249 -6.54 6.71 4.08
N LEU A 250 -6.16 5.61 4.73
CA LEU A 250 -6.13 4.25 4.20
C LEU A 250 -6.84 3.39 5.24
N ARG A 251 -7.92 2.73 4.85
CA ARG A 251 -8.67 1.80 5.69
C ARG A 251 -8.78 0.46 5.02
N ALA A 252 -8.67 -0.61 5.80
CA ALA A 252 -8.73 -1.97 5.29
C ALA A 252 -9.57 -2.89 6.17
N LEU A 253 -10.22 -3.88 5.54
CA LEU A 253 -10.90 -4.99 6.17
C LEU A 253 -10.55 -6.30 5.46
N TYR A 254 -10.39 -7.36 6.24
CA TYR A 254 -10.33 -8.72 5.74
C TYR A 254 -11.71 -9.21 5.37
N GLY A 255 -11.87 -9.78 4.18
CA GLY A 255 -13.02 -10.61 3.84
C GLY A 255 -12.73 -12.06 4.20
N ARG A 256 -13.49 -12.60 5.14
CA ARG A 256 -13.33 -13.94 5.70
C ARG A 256 -14.45 -14.88 5.26
N ASP A 257 -14.06 -16.08 4.90
CA ASP A 257 -14.89 -17.27 4.93
C ASP A 257 -14.84 -17.84 6.36
N THR A 258 -16.02 -17.98 6.95
CA THR A 258 -16.20 -18.46 8.33
C THR A 258 -16.92 -19.80 8.38
N THR A 259 -17.29 -20.34 7.22
CA THR A 259 -17.98 -21.61 7.11
C THR A 259 -17.02 -22.76 7.43
N THR A 260 -17.53 -23.84 8.01
CA THR A 260 -16.73 -25.03 8.34
C THR A 260 -17.43 -26.27 7.77
N PRO A 261 -16.85 -26.95 6.76
CA PRO A 261 -15.60 -26.61 6.06
C PRO A 261 -15.71 -25.31 5.24
N LEU A 262 -14.59 -24.66 4.97
CA LEU A 262 -14.51 -23.44 4.16
C LEU A 262 -15.12 -23.68 2.77
N ASP A 263 -16.10 -22.87 2.38
CA ASP A 263 -16.84 -22.99 1.11
C ASP A 263 -16.34 -22.00 0.03
N ARG A 264 -15.32 -21.21 0.37
CA ARG A 264 -14.70 -20.14 -0.42
C ARG A 264 -15.61 -18.95 -0.69
N THR A 265 -16.65 -18.75 0.10
CA THR A 265 -17.51 -17.58 0.08
C THR A 265 -17.16 -16.64 1.23
N ILE A 266 -17.21 -15.33 0.99
CA ILE A 266 -16.93 -14.35 2.05
C ILE A 266 -18.22 -14.09 2.83
N ASP A 267 -18.22 -14.43 4.11
CA ASP A 267 -19.34 -14.24 5.02
C ASP A 267 -19.27 -12.93 5.80
N ALA A 268 -18.04 -12.52 6.16
CA ALA A 268 -17.82 -11.43 7.09
C ALA A 268 -16.64 -10.53 6.67
N TYR A 269 -16.71 -9.27 7.10
CA TYR A 269 -15.60 -8.31 6.99
C TYR A 269 -15.18 -7.80 8.36
N ASP A 270 -13.90 -7.93 8.70
CA ASP A 270 -13.36 -7.47 9.99
C ASP A 270 -11.91 -6.97 9.91
N ARG A 271 -11.34 -6.60 11.05
CA ARG A 271 -9.96 -6.09 11.21
C ARG A 271 -9.08 -6.99 12.04
N THR A 272 -9.64 -8.07 12.57
CA THR A 272 -8.92 -8.92 13.51
C THR A 272 -7.79 -9.57 12.74
N THR A 273 -6.57 -9.59 13.27
CA THR A 273 -5.48 -10.33 12.62
C THR A 273 -5.68 -11.82 12.89
N PRO A 274 -5.71 -12.68 11.85
CA PRO A 274 -5.76 -14.12 12.07
C PRO A 274 -4.60 -14.64 12.93
N SER A 275 -4.88 -15.64 13.74
CA SER A 275 -3.94 -16.26 14.69
C SER A 275 -3.68 -17.73 14.38
N THR A 276 -4.59 -18.39 13.66
CA THR A 276 -4.48 -19.80 13.29
C THR A 276 -4.33 -20.01 11.79
N VAL A 277 -3.85 -21.18 11.38
CA VAL A 277 -3.70 -21.52 9.95
C VAL A 277 -5.04 -21.54 9.23
N CYS A 278 -6.09 -22.08 9.85
CA CYS A 278 -7.43 -22.09 9.24
C CYS A 278 -8.00 -20.68 9.05
N GLU A 279 -7.79 -19.77 10.01
CA GLU A 279 -8.23 -18.37 9.84
C GLU A 279 -7.44 -17.66 8.73
N TRP A 280 -6.15 -17.97 8.55
CA TRP A 280 -5.37 -17.47 7.41
C TRP A 280 -5.81 -18.07 6.07
N ALA A 281 -6.23 -19.34 6.06
CA ALA A 281 -6.76 -20.02 4.88
C ALA A 281 -8.15 -19.48 4.48
N GLY A 282 -8.98 -19.12 5.47
CA GLY A 282 -10.29 -18.49 5.26
C GLY A 282 -10.22 -17.02 4.82
N LEU A 283 -9.04 -16.42 4.70
CA LEU A 283 -8.91 -15.07 4.13
C LEU A 283 -9.03 -15.11 2.61
N GLY A 284 -10.10 -14.52 2.09
CA GLY A 284 -10.38 -14.55 0.66
C GLY A 284 -10.33 -13.23 -0.08
N SER A 285 -10.50 -12.10 0.63
CA SER A 285 -10.31 -10.79 0.02
C SER A 285 -9.82 -9.75 1.00
N LEU A 286 -9.38 -8.62 0.47
CA LEU A 286 -9.10 -7.41 1.21
C LEU A 286 -9.99 -6.28 0.65
N ARG A 287 -10.86 -5.72 1.48
CA ARG A 287 -11.62 -4.51 1.15
C ARG A 287 -10.85 -3.30 1.63
N LEU A 288 -10.71 -2.30 0.77
CA LEU A 288 -9.87 -1.13 0.99
C LEU A 288 -10.61 0.15 0.66
N ALA A 289 -10.36 1.18 1.46
CA ALA A 289 -10.75 2.56 1.18
C ALA A 289 -9.55 3.50 1.30
N LEU A 290 -9.35 4.33 0.28
CA LEU A 290 -8.34 5.39 0.23
C LEU A 290 -9.03 6.74 0.06
N VAL A 291 -8.57 7.74 0.81
CA VAL A 291 -9.07 9.10 0.70
C VAL A 291 -7.96 9.98 0.17
N ALA A 292 -8.16 10.52 -1.03
CA ALA A 292 -7.32 11.57 -1.59
C ALA A 292 -7.90 12.94 -1.25
N ARG A 293 -7.03 13.90 -0.94
CA ARG A 293 -7.37 15.27 -0.59
C ARG A 293 -6.96 16.21 -1.73
N ASN A 294 -7.83 17.15 -2.07
CA ASN A 294 -7.46 18.27 -2.93
C ASN A 294 -6.52 19.21 -2.15
N GLU A 295 -5.38 19.59 -2.74
CA GLU A 295 -4.42 20.51 -2.11
C GLU A 295 -4.97 21.92 -1.89
N GLN A 296 -5.98 22.33 -2.67
CA GLN A 296 -6.55 23.67 -2.59
C GLN A 296 -7.35 23.86 -1.30
N PHE A 297 -6.88 24.77 -0.46
CA PHE A 297 -7.59 25.24 0.73
C PHE A 297 -8.78 26.14 0.36
N GLU A 298 -9.92 25.88 0.98
CA GLU A 298 -11.15 26.66 0.81
C GLU A 298 -11.35 27.59 2.03
N LYS A 299 -11.78 28.83 1.79
CA LYS A 299 -11.98 29.81 2.87
C LYS A 299 -13.17 29.46 3.77
N THR A 300 -14.11 28.69 3.24
CA THR A 300 -15.32 28.23 3.93
C THR A 300 -15.25 26.72 4.11
N ASN A 301 -16.06 26.21 5.05
CA ASN A 301 -16.21 24.76 5.19
C ASN A 301 -16.92 24.21 3.95
N VAL A 302 -16.24 23.31 3.24
CA VAL A 302 -16.74 22.62 2.04
C VAL A 302 -17.06 21.15 2.32
N THR A 303 -16.48 20.59 3.39
CA THR A 303 -16.70 19.23 3.84
C THR A 303 -17.30 19.27 5.23
N THR A 304 -18.55 18.86 5.37
CA THR A 304 -19.30 18.87 6.64
C THR A 304 -19.17 17.55 7.42
N ALA A 305 -18.95 16.44 6.70
CA ALA A 305 -18.73 15.11 7.26
C ALA A 305 -17.59 14.40 6.53
N ALA A 306 -16.84 13.56 7.23
CA ALA A 306 -15.81 12.73 6.60
C ALA A 306 -16.46 11.73 5.60
N PRO A 307 -15.78 11.37 4.50
CA PRO A 307 -16.30 10.38 3.56
C PRO A 307 -16.61 9.05 4.24
N SER A 308 -17.78 8.48 3.97
CA SER A 308 -18.16 7.14 4.44
C SER A 308 -17.92 6.10 3.33
N TRP A 309 -17.63 4.87 3.73
CA TRP A 309 -17.35 3.73 2.85
C TRP A 309 -18.03 2.48 3.39
N ALA A 310 -18.09 1.38 2.61
CA ALA A 310 -18.86 0.20 3.02
C ALA A 310 -18.34 -0.46 4.31
N GLY A 311 -17.07 -0.26 4.66
CA GLY A 311 -16.43 -0.76 5.88
C GLY A 311 -16.50 0.17 7.09
N ALA A 312 -17.25 1.28 7.02
CA ALA A 312 -17.21 2.33 8.03
C ALA A 312 -17.67 1.87 9.43
N ALA A 313 -18.48 0.82 9.54
CA ALA A 313 -18.91 0.27 10.82
C ALA A 313 -17.74 -0.28 11.67
N SER A 314 -16.72 -0.85 11.01
CA SER A 314 -15.56 -1.45 11.68
C SER A 314 -14.30 -0.58 11.59
N ALA A 315 -14.20 0.25 10.54
CA ALA A 315 -13.05 1.09 10.26
C ALA A 315 -13.49 2.44 9.69
N ALA A 316 -14.18 3.26 10.49
CA ALA A 316 -14.59 4.59 10.09
C ALA A 316 -13.40 5.45 9.64
N ILE A 317 -13.60 6.23 8.58
CA ILE A 317 -12.68 7.29 8.19
C ILE A 317 -12.97 8.48 9.10
N ASP A 318 -11.95 8.93 9.82
CA ASP A 318 -12.02 10.09 10.70
C ASP A 318 -10.83 11.01 10.42
N LEU A 319 -11.18 12.21 9.94
CA LEU A 319 -10.24 13.25 9.53
C LEU A 319 -10.10 14.34 10.60
N SER A 320 -10.73 14.19 11.77
CA SER A 320 -10.76 15.21 12.83
C SER A 320 -9.39 15.59 13.37
N GLN A 321 -8.41 14.69 13.25
CA GLN A 321 -7.03 14.92 13.65
C GLN A 321 -6.22 15.72 12.62
N LEU A 322 -6.75 15.96 11.42
CA LEU A 322 -6.12 16.78 10.40
C LEU A 322 -6.52 18.25 10.59
N PRO A 323 -5.56 19.19 10.60
CA PRO A 323 -5.86 20.62 10.67
C PRO A 323 -6.77 21.07 9.52
N ASP A 324 -7.78 21.88 9.86
CA ASP A 324 -8.71 22.48 8.90
C ASP A 324 -9.37 21.48 7.94
N TRP A 325 -9.56 20.21 8.36
CA TRP A 325 -10.02 19.15 7.45
C TRP A 325 -11.34 19.49 6.72
N GLN A 326 -12.22 20.28 7.32
CA GLN A 326 -13.50 20.73 6.73
C GLN A 326 -13.33 21.72 5.57
N ARG A 327 -12.14 22.33 5.41
CA ARG A 327 -11.80 23.32 4.38
C ARG A 327 -11.13 22.72 3.15
N TYR A 328 -11.05 21.40 3.08
CA TYR A 328 -10.55 20.69 1.91
C TYR A 328 -11.63 19.80 1.31
N ARG A 329 -11.53 19.55 0.01
CA ARG A 329 -12.37 18.58 -0.70
C ARG A 329 -11.65 17.24 -0.75
N TYR A 330 -12.42 16.16 -0.66
CA TYR A 330 -11.89 14.80 -0.67
C TYR A 330 -12.52 13.96 -1.77
N ARG A 331 -11.79 12.92 -2.17
CA ARG A 331 -12.30 11.87 -3.03
C ARG A 331 -12.01 10.52 -2.41
N LEU A 332 -13.06 9.73 -2.25
CA LEU A 332 -12.98 8.36 -1.76
C LEU A 332 -12.79 7.40 -2.93
N PHE A 333 -11.87 6.46 -2.75
CA PHE A 333 -11.62 5.34 -3.64
C PHE A 333 -11.80 4.06 -2.83
N GLU A 334 -12.73 3.21 -3.25
CA GLU A 334 -13.01 1.93 -2.58
C GLU A 334 -12.83 0.77 -3.56
N THR A 335 -12.32 -0.36 -3.08
CA THR A 335 -12.21 -1.59 -3.85
C THR A 335 -12.20 -2.83 -2.96
N THR A 336 -12.60 -3.98 -3.49
CA THR A 336 -12.39 -5.29 -2.87
C THR A 336 -11.48 -6.10 -3.79
N VAL A 337 -10.35 -6.56 -3.25
CA VAL A 337 -9.33 -7.30 -3.99
C VAL A 337 -9.33 -8.75 -3.52
N PRO A 338 -9.56 -9.74 -4.39
CA PRO A 338 -9.42 -11.14 -4.01
C PRO A 338 -7.95 -11.49 -3.73
N LEU A 339 -7.70 -12.34 -2.74
CA LEU A 339 -6.38 -12.83 -2.37
C LEU A 339 -6.10 -14.18 -3.05
N MET A 340 -4.83 -14.47 -3.34
CA MET A 340 -4.43 -15.78 -3.90
C MET A 340 -4.72 -16.96 -2.97
N ASN A 341 -4.88 -16.73 -1.66
CA ASN A 341 -5.18 -17.79 -0.69
C ASN A 341 -6.46 -18.57 -1.04
N MET A 342 -7.48 -17.92 -1.62
CA MET A 342 -8.70 -18.60 -2.12
C MET A 342 -8.44 -19.62 -3.23
N LEU A 343 -7.30 -19.50 -3.94
CA LEU A 343 -6.93 -20.36 -5.05
C LEU A 343 -6.00 -21.51 -4.63
N MET A 344 -5.56 -21.56 -3.36
CA MET A 344 -4.66 -22.60 -2.87
C MET A 344 -5.41 -23.95 -2.71
N PRO A 345 -4.86 -25.06 -3.23
CA PRO A 345 -5.51 -26.38 -3.15
C PRO A 345 -5.37 -27.05 -1.76
N ASP A 346 -4.35 -26.70 -0.97
CA ASP A 346 -4.01 -27.40 0.27
C ASP A 346 -4.53 -26.70 1.55
N VAL A 347 -5.82 -26.43 1.63
CA VAL A 347 -6.40 -26.03 2.93
C VAL A 347 -6.18 -27.19 3.92
N PRO A 348 -5.63 -26.97 5.13
CA PRO A 348 -5.44 -28.05 6.09
C PRO A 348 -6.74 -28.81 6.33
N SER A 349 -6.67 -30.14 6.32
CA SER A 349 -7.84 -30.99 6.53
C SER A 349 -8.55 -30.64 7.84
N GLY A 350 -9.81 -30.21 7.78
CA GLY A 350 -10.61 -29.85 8.95
C GLY A 350 -10.73 -28.35 9.22
N CYS A 351 -10.08 -27.51 8.40
CA CYS A 351 -10.71 -26.28 7.95
C CYS A 351 -11.68 -26.64 6.79
#